data_AF-A0AAD1YCY9-F1
#
_entry.id   AF-A0AAD1YCY9-F1
#
_cell.length_a   1.000
_cell.length_b   1.000
_cell.length_c   1.000
_cell.angle_alpha   90.00
_cell.angle_beta   90.00
_cell.angle_gamma   90.00
#
_symmetry.space_group_name_H-M   'P 1'
#
loop_
_entity.id
_entity.type
_entity.pdbx_description
1 polymer ?
#
loop_
_entity_poly.entity_id
_entity_poly.type
_entity_poly.pdbx_seq_one_letter_code
_entity_poly.pdbx_strand_id
1 'polypeptide(L)' 'MGVTQRSINRVLKQLKENRVIDIQNSNVIVKDYELLINQRDL' A
#
# COMPACT_ATOMS: atom_id res chain seq x y z
N MET A 1 -17.86 3.70 5.24
CA MET A 1 -16.73 4.12 6.10
C MET A 1 -15.88 5.09 5.30
N GLY A 2 -15.73 6.33 5.75
CA GLY A 2 -14.98 7.35 5.03
C GLY A 2 -13.49 7.22 5.34
N VAL A 3 -12.71 6.73 4.38
CA VAL A 3 -11.24 6.80 4.45
C VAL A 3 -10.79 8.21 4.06
N THR A 4 -9.95 8.81 4.88
CA THR A 4 -9.34 10.13 4.60
C THR A 4 -8.12 9.98 3.69
N GLN A 5 -7.78 11.03 2.94
CA GLN A 5 -6.55 11.03 2.14
C GLN A 5 -5.29 10.85 3.00
N ARG A 6 -5.28 11.39 4.23
CA ARG A 6 -4.19 11.17 5.19
C ARG A 6 -4.06 9.71 5.59
N SER A 7 -5.18 9.01 5.83
CA SER A 7 -5.14 7.58 6.13
C SER A 7 -4.66 6.74 4.94
N ILE A 8 -5.06 7.08 3.72
CA ILE A 8 -4.59 6.41 2.49
C ILE A 8 -3.07 6.58 2.35
N ASN A 9 -2.59 7.82 2.46
CA ASN A 9 -1.15 8.11 2.36
C ASN A 9 -0.32 7.39 3.42
N ARG A 10 -0.85 7.23 4.63
CA ARG A 10 -0.18 6.48 5.70
C ARG A 10 -0.01 5.00 5.34
N VAL A 11 -1.08 4.37 4.85
CA VAL A 11 -1.05 2.96 4.45
C VAL A 11 -0.10 2.75 3.27
N LEU A 12 -0.19 3.60 2.24
CA LEU A 12 0.71 3.55 1.09
C LEU A 12 2.19 3.71 1.49
N LYS A 13 2.47 4.59 2.45
CA LYS A 13 3.83 4.75 3.00
C LYS A 13 4.32 3.48 3.69
N GLN A 14 3.49 2.87 4.54
CA GLN A 14 3.82 1.62 5.24
C GLN A 14 4.08 0.47 4.26
N LEU A 15 3.24 0.31 3.24
CA LEU A 15 3.41 -0.70 2.19
C LEU A 15 4.72 -0.51 1.40
N LYS A 16 5.10 0.75 1.14
CA LYS A 16 6.36 1.07 0.46
C LYS A 16 7.58 0.81 1.35
N GLU A 17 7.53 1.17 2.63
CA GLU A 17 8.59 0.88 3.61
C GLU A 17 8.84 -0.63 3.75
N ASN A 18 7.76 -1.41 3.73
CA ASN A 18 7.80 -2.87 3.76
C ASN A 18 8.15 -3.51 2.41
N ARG A 19 8.50 -2.71 1.39
CA ARG A 19 8.89 -3.12 0.03
C ARG A 19 7.81 -3.92 -0.73
N VAL A 20 6.55 -3.87 -0.28
CA VAL A 20 5.41 -4.56 -0.90
C VAL A 20 4.99 -3.88 -2.20
N ILE A 21 5.01 -2.54 -2.18
CA ILE A 21 4.69 -1.70 -3.33
C ILE A 21 5.81 -0.72 -3.61
N ASP A 22 5.80 -0.18 -4.82
CA ASP A 22 6.49 1.05 -5.16
C ASP A 22 5.49 2.08 -5.67
N ILE A 23 5.85 3.35 -5.51
CA ILE A 23 5.04 4.47 -5.97
C ILE A 23 5.92 5.30 -6.87
N GLN A 24 5.54 5.36 -8.15
CA GLN A 24 6.20 6.15 -9.18
C GLN A 24 5.17 7.07 -9.82
N ASN A 25 5.35 8.38 -9.64
CA ASN A 25 4.39 9.40 -10.07
C ASN A 25 2.98 9.12 -9.49
N SER A 26 2.02 8.80 -10.36
CA SER A 26 0.65 8.45 -9.99
C SER A 26 0.36 6.95 -10.09
N ASN A 27 1.39 6.13 -10.32
CA ASN A 27 1.28 4.68 -10.46
C ASN A 27 1.75 3.98 -9.19
N VAL A 28 0.99 2.96 -8.78
CA VAL A 28 1.37 2.02 -7.72
C VAL A 28 1.77 0.71 -8.39
N ILE A 29 3.03 0.30 -8.16
CA ILE A 29 3.59 -0.93 -8.69
C ILE A 29 3.61 -1.94 -7.55
N VAL A 30 2.92 -3.07 -7.70
CA VAL A 30 2.98 -4.16 -6.72
C VAL A 30 4.24 -4.98 -6.99
N LYS A 31 5.16 -5.02 -6.01
CA LYS A 31 6.41 -5.80 -6.09
C LYS A 31 6.23 -7.21 -5.56
N ASP A 32 5.41 -7.35 -4.51
CA ASP A 32 5.09 -8.63 -3.88
C ASP A 32 3.57 -8.76 -3.75
N TYR A 33 3.00 -9.61 -4.60
CA TYR A 33 1.56 -9.83 -4.66
C TYR A 33 1.06 -10.74 -3.52
N GLU A 34 1.83 -11.75 -3.12
CA GLU A 34 1.44 -12.67 -2.07
C GLU A 34 1.42 -11.99 -0.70
N LEU A 35 2.45 -11.19 -0.41
CA LEU A 35 2.52 -10.45 0.84
C LEU A 35 1.44 -9.36 0.93
N LEU A 36 1.02 -8.79 -0.20
CA LEU A 36 -0.11 -7.86 -0.26
C LEU A 36 -1.45 -8.55 0.03
N ILE A 37 -1.67 -9.76 -0.51
CA ILE A 37 -2.87 -10.56 -0.23
C ILE A 37 -2.96 -10.93 1.25
N ASN A 38 -1.85 -11.35 1.85
CA ASN A 38 -1.81 -11.74 3.26
C ASN A 38 -2.17 -10.59 4.23
N GLN A 39 -2.05 -9.33 3.78
CA GLN A 39 -2.46 -8.15 4.56
C GLN A 39 -3.95 -7.78 4.38
N ARG A 40 -4.69 -8.48 3.52
CA ARG A 40 -6.12 -8.22 3.26
C ARG A 40 -7.03 -8.67 4.41
N ASP A 41 -6.57 -9.60 5.25
CA ASP A 41 -7.40 -10.30 6.23
C ASP A 41 -7.16 -9.87 7.70
N LEU A 42 -6.64 -8.65 7.92
CA LEU A 42 -6.57 -7.97 9.24
C LEU A 42 -7.57 -6.81 9.32
#